data_AF-A0A5S4T755-F1
#
_entry.id   AF-A0A5S4T755-F1
#
_cell.length_a   1.000
_cell.length_b   1.000
_cell.length_c   1.000
_cell.angle_alpha   90.00
_cell.angle_beta   90.00
_cell.angle_gamma   90.00
#
_symmetry.space_group_name_H-M   'P 1'
#
loop_
_entity.id
_entity.type
_entity.pdbx_description
1 polymer ?
#
loop_
_entity_poly.entity_id
_entity_poly.type
_entity_poly.pdbx_seq_one_letter_code
_entity_poly.pdbx_strand_id
1 'polypeptide(L)' 'VTIRGLQGDLKPRQTLTAEIVSGDGAKKDVPLLCRIDTLDELDYYRNGGILHYVLRKLAA' A
#
# COMPACT_ATOMS: atom_id res chain seq x y z
N VAL A 1 -4.35 -13.62 -5.23
CA VAL A 1 -4.40 -12.23 -5.72
C VAL A 1 -3.12 -11.54 -5.31
N THR A 2 -2.48 -10.82 -6.22
CA THR A 2 -1.20 -10.14 -6.01
C THR A 2 -1.39 -8.65 -6.31
N ILE A 3 -0.98 -7.76 -5.40
CA ILE A 3 -1.07 -6.30 -5.63
C ILE A 3 0.30 -5.78 -6.04
N ARG A 4 0.42 -5.37 -7.30
CA ARG A 4 1.64 -4.78 -7.87
C ARG A 4 1.70 -3.29 -7.53
N GLY A 5 2.91 -2.79 -7.25
CA GLY A 5 3.16 -1.38 -6.92
C GLY A 5 3.06 -1.01 -5.44
N LEU A 6 2.80 -1.97 -4.55
CA LEU A 6 2.87 -1.75 -3.08
C LEU A 6 4.31 -1.59 -2.56
N GLN A 7 5.27 -2.16 -3.29
CA GLN A 7 6.69 -2.15 -2.95
C GLN A 7 7.36 -1.07 -3.79
N GLY A 8 8.02 -0.10 -3.15
CA GLY A 8 8.71 1.02 -3.81
C GLY A 8 8.20 2.40 -3.36
N ASP A 9 8.36 3.40 -4.23
CA ASP A 9 7.93 4.78 -3.98
C ASP A 9 6.40 4.91 -4.13
N LEU A 10 5.67 4.47 -3.09
CA LEU A 10 4.22 4.61 -3.02
C LEU A 10 3.84 6.08 -2.80
N LYS A 11 2.89 6.58 -3.60
CA LYS A 11 2.36 7.95 -3.50
C LYS A 11 0.91 7.95 -3.04
N PRO A 12 0.44 9.00 -2.35
CA PRO A 12 -0.97 9.13 -2.02
C PRO A 12 -1.84 9.05 -3.27
N ARG A 13 -2.98 8.36 -3.16
CA ARG A 13 -3.96 8.17 -4.26
C ARG A 13 -3.41 7.52 -5.53
N GLN A 14 -2.27 6.86 -5.46
CA GLN A 14 -1.68 6.17 -6.60
C GLN A 14 -2.58 5.02 -7.08
N THR A 15 -2.69 4.86 -8.40
CA THR A 15 -3.30 3.67 -9.00
C THR A 15 -2.34 2.49 -8.92
N LEU A 16 -2.80 1.39 -8.32
CA LEU A 16 -2.12 0.10 -8.23
C LEU A 16 -2.78 -0.92 -9.16
N THR A 17 -2.17 -2.08 -9.32
CA THR A 17 -2.73 -3.18 -10.12
C THR A 17 -2.90 -4.42 -9.27
N ALA A 18 -4.13 -4.93 -9.16
CA ALA A 18 -4.39 -6.26 -8.62
C ALA A 18 -4.36 -7.29 -9.76
N GLU A 19 -3.39 -8.19 -9.71
CA GLU A 19 -3.35 -9.40 -10.53
C GLU A 19 -4.11 -10.51 -9.81
N ILE A 20 -5.23 -10.93 -10.39
CA ILE A 20 -6.08 -12.02 -9.89
C ILE A 20 -5.80 -13.25 -10.74
N VAL A 21 -5.38 -14.34 -10.09
CA VAL A 21 -5.24 -15.67 -10.73
C VAL A 21 -6.41 -16.52 -10.25
N SER A 22 -7.28 -16.90 -11.19
CA SER A 22 -8.41 -17.79 -10.96
C SER A 22 -7.96 -19.25 -10.80
N GLY A 23 -8.83 -20.11 -10.27
CA GLY A 23 -8.50 -21.53 -10.03
C GLY A 23 -8.20 -22.34 -11.30
N ASP A 24 -8.66 -21.85 -12.45
CA ASP A 24 -8.38 -22.38 -13.80
C ASP A 24 -7.07 -21.83 -14.40
N GLY A 25 -6.36 -20.95 -13.69
CA GLY A 25 -5.13 -20.30 -14.14
C GLY A 25 -5.35 -19.02 -14.95
N ALA A 26 -6.59 -18.61 -15.22
CA ALA A 26 -6.85 -17.35 -15.90
C ALA A 26 -6.36 -16.15 -15.07
N LYS A 27 -5.70 -15.19 -15.72
CA LYS A 27 -5.20 -13.97 -15.09
C LYS A 27 -6.07 -12.77 -15.46
N LYS A 28 -6.36 -11.93 -14.47
CA LYS A 28 -7.06 -10.66 -14.65
C LYS A 28 -6.37 -9.56 -13.89
N ASP A 29 -6.00 -8.50 -14.60
CA ASP A 29 -5.46 -7.28 -14.00
C ASP A 29 -6.57 -6.26 -13.79
N VAL A 30 -6.67 -5.75 -12.56
CA VAL A 30 -7.69 -4.79 -12.14
C VAL A 30 -7.01 -3.55 -11.56
N PRO A 31 -7.29 -2.34 -12.07
CA PRO A 31 -6.78 -1.11 -11.47
C PRO A 31 -7.44 -0.87 -10.11
N LEU A 32 -6.63 -0.52 -9.11
CA LEU A 32 -7.06 -0.19 -7.75
C LEU A 32 -6.62 1.24 -7.40
N LEU A 33 -7.45 1.97 -6.67
CA LEU A 33 -7.04 3.25 -6.09
C LEU A 33 -6.45 3.01 -4.69
N CYS A 34 -5.19 3.39 -4.48
CA CYS A 34 -4.59 3.39 -3.14
C CYS A 34 -5.25 4.47 -2.27
N ARG A 35 -5.83 4.09 -1.12
CA ARG A 35 -6.53 4.99 -0.20
C ARG A 35 -5.67 5.54 0.93
N ILE A 36 -4.35 5.59 0.71
CA ILE A 36 -3.49 6.50 1.46
C ILE A 36 -3.72 7.87 0.85
N ASP A 37 -4.45 8.72 1.55
CA ASP A 37 -4.95 10.00 1.06
C ASP A 37 -4.00 11.17 1.37
N THR A 38 -3.19 11.03 2.42
CA THR A 38 -2.23 12.07 2.85
C THR A 38 -0.79 11.55 2.94
N LEU A 39 0.17 12.48 3.01
CA LEU A 39 1.57 12.14 3.27
C LEU A 39 1.76 11.57 4.69
N ASP A 40 1.01 12.09 5.68
CA ASP A 40 1.10 11.59 7.06
C ASP A 40 0.65 10.13 7.16
N GLU A 41 -0.42 9.75 6.46
CA GLU A 41 -0.87 8.36 6.38
C GLU A 41 0.16 7.45 5.71
N LEU A 42 0.86 7.97 4.68
CA LEU A 42 1.94 7.24 4.03
C LEU A 42 3.11 7.00 5.00
N ASP A 43 3.45 8.00 5.82
CA ASP A 43 4.47 7.87 6.85
C ASP A 43 4.06 6.87 7.94
N TYR A 44 2.79 6.86 8.35
CA TYR A 44 2.27 5.86 9.26
C TYR A 44 2.38 4.46 8.65
N TYR A 45 1.96 4.29 7.39
CA TYR A 45 2.08 3.02 6.66
C TYR A 45 3.52 2.53 6.59
N ARG A 46 4.47 3.41 6.21
CA ARG A 46 5.91 3.09 6.16
C ARG A 46 6.47 2.69 7.51
N ASN A 47 5.90 3.21 8.60
CA ASN A 47 6.33 2.85 9.94
C ASN A 47 5.66 1.57 10.49
N GLY A 48 4.77 0.94 9.72
CA GLY A 48 4.00 -0.23 10.14
C GLY A 48 2.76 0.11 10.98
N GLY A 49 2.37 1.40 11.02
CA GLY A 49 1.20 1.89 11.74
C GLY A 49 1.47 3.16 12.55
N ILE A 50 0.40 3.88 12.90
CA ILE A 50 0.48 5.14 13.67
C ILE A 50 1.14 4.96 15.04
N LEU A 51 0.86 3.86 15.74
CA LEU A 51 1.45 3.59 17.05
C LEU A 51 2.97 3.48 16.95
N HIS A 52 3.48 2.71 15.98
CA HIS A 52 4.92 2.54 15.78
C HIS A 52 5.59 3.85 15.37
N TYR A 53 4.95 4.65 14.50
CA TYR A 53 5.44 5.98 14.13
C TYR A 53 5.63 6.88 15.36
N VAL A 54 4.61 6.96 16.24
CA VAL A 54 4.66 7.80 17.43
C VAL A 54 5.70 7.31 18.42
N LEU A 55 5.73 6.01 18.72
CA LEU A 55 6.70 5.44 19.67
C LEU A 55 8.15 5.67 19.22
N ARG A 56 8.44 5.54 17.93
CA ARG A 56 9.77 5.85 17.37
C ARG A 56 10.13 7.32 17.48
N LYS A 57 9.17 8.23 17.32
CA LYS A 57 9.38 9.68 17.49
C LYS A 57 9.59 10.09 18.95
N LEU A 58 8.95 9.41 19.89
CA LEU A 58 9.11 9.68 21.32
C LEU A 58 10.41 9.11 21.91
N ALA A 59 10.94 8.05 21.32
CA ALA A 59 12.23 7.47 21.68
C ALA A 59 13.42 8.16 20.99
N ALA A 60 13.15 9.14 20.12
CA ALA A 60 14.15 9.92 19.38
C ALA A 60 14.59 11.17 20.13
#